data_AF-A0A0G2HIA7-F1
#
_entry.id   AF-A0A0G2HIA7-F1
#
_cell.length_a   1.000
_cell.length_b   1.000
_cell.length_c   1.000
_cell.angle_alpha   90.00
_cell.angle_beta   90.00
_cell.angle_gamma   90.00
#
_symmetry.space_group_name_H-M   'P 1'
#
loop_
_entity.id
_entity.type
_entity.pdbx_description
1 polymer ?
#
loop_
_entity_poly.entity_id
_entity_poly.type
_entity_poly.pdbx_seq_one_letter_code
_entity_poly.pdbx_strand_id
1 'polypeptide(L)'
;MTKNPPTLRQKQPKFPSSHSMQPPAASTTSSWEPAEHRAWPANGAFLEPTQGDTLFGSSLFSGNVAPAVPPKVPETPRPAVATPKHQTASARRQLKPQDYTKPFCDFLTENPTVFHAVEAVAQDLKAQGYKKLSERDVWKLDAGGKYFVERNGSSLIAFAVGEAYEPGNGAAILAGHIDALTAKLKPIPKLRTKAGYEQLGVAPYAGALNSTWWDRDLGIGGRVLVKEESGKIASKLVKLDWPIARIPTLAPHFGAAAQGPFNKETQMVPIIGLDNSDILGQQKNEDDAEFKPALLGGEGTFTSTQPERLVKVIAKELGITDYSTIVNWELELFDTQPAQVGGIDKEFIFAGRVDDKLCSWAAVQALLNSSSAETSATDTSSSSILKVVGLFDDEEIGSLLRQGARGNFLPSVINRVVDSFAGFPTPTLLSQTFANSFIVSSDVIHAVNPNFLNAYLENHSPRLNVGLVVSADSNGHMTTDAVSTALLQRVADKAGQRLQVFQIRNDSRSGGTVGPMMSAATGIRAIDAGIPQLSMHSIRATTGSLDPGLGVAIFQGFLDHYEAVDQEFRDTV
;
A
#
# COMPACT_ATOMS: atom_id res chain seq x y z
N MET A 1 64.29 28.24 -64.86
CA MET A 1 63.60 28.91 -65.97
C MET A 1 62.11 28.63 -65.84
N THR A 2 61.29 29.69 -65.79
CA THR A 2 59.86 29.80 -66.23
C THR A 2 58.80 28.83 -65.71
N LYS A 3 57.54 29.17 -65.42
CA LYS A 3 56.70 30.38 -65.19
C LYS A 3 55.29 29.79 -64.91
N ASN A 4 54.54 30.28 -63.92
CA ASN A 4 53.08 30.04 -63.71
C ASN A 4 52.24 30.54 -64.93
N PRO A 5 50.91 30.26 -65.15
CA PRO A 5 49.78 30.36 -64.18
C PRO A 5 48.47 29.51 -64.53
N PRO A 6 47.18 29.88 -64.24
CA PRO A 6 46.43 29.62 -62.99
C PRO A 6 44.95 29.10 -63.14
N THR A 7 44.22 29.05 -62.00
CA THR A 7 42.73 29.04 -61.77
C THR A 7 42.02 27.67 -61.73
N LEU A 8 40.95 27.39 -60.94
CA LEU A 8 39.78 28.16 -60.50
C LEU A 8 39.27 27.72 -59.10
N ARG A 9 38.88 28.69 -58.25
CA ARG A 9 38.07 28.52 -57.02
C ARG A 9 36.58 28.44 -57.38
N GLN A 10 35.83 27.50 -56.81
CA GLN A 10 34.36 27.59 -56.75
C GLN A 10 33.91 28.11 -55.37
N LYS A 11 33.09 29.17 -55.42
CA LYS A 11 32.40 29.80 -54.28
C LYS A 11 31.07 29.07 -54.05
N GLN A 12 30.74 28.79 -52.79
CA GLN A 12 29.36 28.48 -52.39
C GLN A 12 28.55 29.78 -52.20
N PRO A 13 27.25 29.80 -52.55
CA PRO A 13 26.42 31.00 -52.48
C PRO A 13 25.83 31.24 -51.08
N LYS A 14 25.53 32.52 -50.78
CA LYS A 14 24.79 33.00 -49.61
C LYS A 14 23.42 33.55 -50.01
N PHE A 15 22.51 33.54 -49.02
CA PHE A 15 21.29 34.35 -48.76
C PHE A 15 19.92 33.75 -49.14
N PRO A 16 18.80 34.14 -48.48
CA PRO A 16 18.61 34.87 -47.20
C PRO A 16 17.56 34.26 -46.23
N SER A 17 17.39 34.95 -45.09
CA SER A 17 16.58 34.75 -43.88
C SER A 17 15.05 34.65 -44.02
N SER A 18 14.39 33.87 -43.15
CA SER A 18 13.18 34.30 -42.42
C SER A 18 12.83 33.40 -41.20
N HIS A 19 12.52 34.08 -40.09
CA HIS A 19 11.72 33.74 -38.91
C HIS A 19 11.85 32.38 -38.18
N SER A 20 12.54 32.40 -37.02
CA SER A 20 12.24 31.51 -35.89
C SER A 20 11.66 32.32 -34.73
N MET A 21 10.43 32.03 -34.34
CA MET A 21 9.86 32.43 -33.05
C MET A 21 10.61 31.71 -31.92
N GLN A 22 11.12 32.48 -30.96
CA GLN A 22 11.58 31.96 -29.66
C GLN A 22 10.38 31.81 -28.72
N PRO A 23 10.28 30.70 -27.96
CA PRO A 23 9.69 30.72 -26.64
C PRO A 23 10.76 31.01 -25.56
N PRO A 24 10.40 31.67 -24.45
CA PRO A 24 11.34 32.26 -23.50
C PRO A 24 12.02 31.24 -22.58
N ALA A 25 13.19 31.66 -22.08
CA ALA A 25 14.07 30.91 -21.19
C ALA A 25 13.39 30.57 -19.85
N ALA A 26 13.47 29.29 -19.46
CA ALA A 26 13.22 28.86 -18.09
C ALA A 26 14.50 29.08 -17.26
N SER A 27 14.55 30.19 -16.53
CA SER A 27 15.44 30.34 -15.38
C SER A 27 14.72 29.84 -14.14
N THR A 28 15.37 28.92 -13.41
CA THR A 28 15.54 28.89 -11.95
C THR A 28 15.81 27.46 -11.49
N THR A 29 17.09 27.22 -11.23
CA THR A 29 17.56 26.22 -10.28
C THR A 29 17.14 26.66 -8.87
N SER A 30 16.34 25.87 -8.14
CA SER A 30 16.19 26.06 -6.70
C SER A 30 16.94 24.95 -5.95
N SER A 31 18.17 25.30 -5.56
CA SER A 31 18.89 24.66 -4.47
C SER A 31 18.14 24.92 -3.16
N TRP A 32 17.72 23.86 -2.48
CA TRP A 32 17.21 23.95 -1.10
C TRP A 32 18.37 23.67 -0.14
N GLU A 33 18.89 24.73 0.47
CA GLU A 33 19.67 24.67 1.72
C GLU A 33 18.73 24.94 2.92
N PRO A 34 18.93 24.28 4.07
CA PRO A 34 18.11 24.50 5.26
C PRO A 34 18.51 25.80 5.97
N ALA A 35 17.55 26.69 6.17
CA ALA A 35 17.75 27.95 6.89
C ALA A 35 17.87 27.71 8.41
N GLU A 36 18.89 28.35 8.97
CA GLU A 36 19.28 28.37 10.37
C GLU A 36 18.24 29.00 11.31
N HIS A 37 18.31 28.57 12.58
CA HIS A 37 17.63 29.15 13.72
C HIS A 37 17.76 30.68 13.80
N ARG A 38 16.63 31.39 13.84
CA ARG A 38 16.54 32.72 14.46
C ARG A 38 15.43 32.77 15.49
N ALA A 39 15.85 33.01 16.73
CA ALA A 39 14.99 33.36 17.86
C ALA A 39 14.35 34.74 17.63
N TRP A 40 13.07 34.88 17.98
CA TRP A 40 12.41 36.18 18.20
C TRP A 40 12.30 36.44 19.71
N PRO A 41 12.50 37.69 20.20
CA PRO A 41 12.51 37.98 21.62
C PRO A 41 11.10 38.23 22.15
N ALA A 42 10.91 37.87 23.42
CA ALA A 42 9.78 38.24 24.25
C ALA A 42 9.84 39.73 24.65
N ASN A 43 8.70 40.43 24.62
CA ASN A 43 8.21 41.29 25.71
C ASN A 43 6.93 42.07 25.37
N GLY A 44 5.99 42.07 26.34
CA GLY A 44 4.95 43.09 26.58
C GLY A 44 3.68 42.96 25.73
N ALA A 45 2.45 43.10 26.22
CA ALA A 45 1.96 43.52 27.53
C ALA A 45 0.48 43.07 27.68
N PHE A 46 0.04 43.00 28.94
CA PHE A 46 -1.29 42.71 29.46
C PHE A 46 -2.46 43.37 28.71
N LEU A 47 -3.60 42.66 28.64
CA LEU A 47 -4.96 43.19 28.86
C LEU A 47 -5.89 42.02 29.24
N GLU A 48 -6.42 42.04 30.47
CA GLU A 48 -7.50 41.17 30.95
C GLU A 48 -8.86 41.56 30.33
N PRO A 49 -9.80 40.62 30.13
CA PRO A 49 -11.21 40.95 29.97
C PRO A 49 -11.95 40.93 31.31
N THR A 50 -12.64 42.04 31.57
CA THR A 50 -13.52 42.31 32.71
C THR A 50 -14.78 41.43 32.74
N GLN A 51 -15.19 41.08 33.97
CA GLN A 51 -16.52 40.56 34.32
C GLN A 51 -17.66 41.51 33.93
N GLY A 52 -18.79 40.92 33.57
CA GLY A 52 -20.08 41.61 33.45
C GLY A 52 -21.22 40.64 33.72
N ASP A 53 -21.70 40.64 34.97
CA ASP A 53 -22.97 40.05 35.40
C ASP A 53 -24.16 40.96 35.01
N THR A 54 -25.33 40.34 34.74
CA THR A 54 -26.69 40.68 35.22
C THR A 54 -27.73 39.99 34.31
N LEU A 55 -28.46 38.94 34.75
CA LEU A 55 -29.67 38.91 35.59
C LEU A 55 -30.90 39.64 35.02
N PHE A 56 -31.90 38.88 34.54
CA PHE A 56 -33.37 39.04 34.61
C PHE A 56 -33.97 37.81 33.89
N GLY A 57 -34.95 37.04 34.35
CA GLY A 57 -35.81 37.00 35.52
C GLY A 57 -36.79 35.83 35.32
N SER A 58 -37.09 35.10 36.41
CA SER A 58 -38.21 34.15 36.57
C SER A 58 -39.56 34.78 36.17
N SER A 59 -40.60 34.07 35.72
CA SER A 59 -41.40 33.17 36.57
C SER A 59 -42.65 32.63 35.83
N LEU A 60 -43.16 31.49 36.33
CA LEU A 60 -44.56 30.97 36.31
C LEU A 60 -45.16 30.41 35.01
N PHE A 61 -45.40 29.09 34.99
CA PHE A 61 -46.77 28.53 35.00
C PHE A 61 -46.79 27.12 35.61
N SER A 62 -47.80 26.92 36.43
CA SER A 62 -48.09 25.78 37.30
C SER A 62 -48.86 24.65 36.60
N GLY A 63 -48.58 23.41 37.01
CA GLY A 63 -49.59 22.41 37.33
C GLY A 63 -50.30 21.69 36.19
N ASN A 64 -49.94 20.42 35.96
CA ASN A 64 -50.92 19.39 35.57
C ASN A 64 -50.50 18.02 36.13
N VAL A 65 -51.36 17.49 36.99
CA VAL A 65 -51.25 16.18 37.64
C VAL A 65 -51.89 15.14 36.72
N ALA A 66 -51.18 14.04 36.44
CA ALA A 66 -51.67 12.92 35.64
C ALA A 66 -52.69 12.07 36.44
N PRO A 67 -53.75 11.52 35.82
CA PRO A 67 -54.72 10.68 36.50
C PRO A 67 -54.19 9.25 36.72
N ALA A 68 -54.71 8.61 37.78
CA ALA A 68 -54.31 7.29 38.26
C ALA A 68 -54.70 6.14 37.31
N VAL A 69 -53.81 5.14 37.22
CA VAL A 69 -53.98 3.90 36.44
C VAL A 69 -54.79 2.88 37.26
N PRO A 70 -55.86 2.27 36.70
CA PRO A 70 -56.58 1.18 37.37
C PRO A 70 -55.82 -0.16 37.29
N PRO A 71 -55.99 -1.07 38.27
CA PRO A 71 -55.22 -2.31 38.37
C PRO A 71 -55.58 -3.32 37.26
N LYS A 72 -54.55 -4.02 36.74
CA LYS A 72 -54.66 -5.09 35.73
C LYS A 72 -55.44 -6.30 36.27
N VAL A 73 -56.44 -6.76 35.51
CA VAL A 73 -57.08 -8.07 35.66
C VAL A 73 -56.11 -9.14 35.10
N PRO A 74 -55.91 -10.30 35.75
CA PRO A 74 -55.10 -11.38 35.20
C PRO A 74 -55.90 -12.11 34.10
N GLU A 75 -55.47 -11.98 32.84
CA GLU A 75 -55.94 -12.85 31.75
C GLU A 75 -55.17 -14.18 31.77
N THR A 76 -55.92 -15.28 31.87
CA THR A 76 -55.43 -16.64 31.63
C THR A 76 -55.00 -16.82 30.16
N PRO A 77 -53.83 -17.40 29.86
CA PRO A 77 -53.37 -17.56 28.49
C PRO A 77 -54.22 -18.62 27.75
N ARG A 78 -54.74 -18.25 26.56
CA ARG A 78 -55.24 -19.22 25.58
C ARG A 78 -54.07 -20.02 24.99
N PRO A 79 -54.23 -21.32 24.71
CA PRO A 79 -53.21 -22.08 24.02
C PRO A 79 -53.05 -21.56 22.59
N ALA A 80 -51.84 -21.16 22.23
CA ALA A 80 -51.49 -20.71 20.89
C ALA A 80 -51.53 -21.90 19.92
N VAL A 81 -52.25 -21.72 18.81
CA VAL A 81 -52.22 -22.62 17.65
C VAL A 81 -50.82 -22.57 17.04
N ALA A 82 -50.20 -23.73 16.85
CA ALA A 82 -48.87 -23.85 16.29
C ALA A 82 -48.85 -23.38 14.82
N THR A 83 -48.22 -22.25 14.56
CA THR A 83 -47.82 -21.81 13.23
C THR A 83 -46.65 -22.67 12.74
N PRO A 84 -46.58 -23.05 11.45
CA PRO A 84 -45.46 -23.82 10.93
C PRO A 84 -44.18 -23.01 11.12
N LYS A 85 -43.16 -23.63 11.71
CA LYS A 85 -41.81 -23.05 11.80
C LYS A 85 -41.31 -22.83 10.38
N HIS A 86 -41.36 -21.59 9.89
CA HIS A 86 -40.45 -21.17 8.83
C HIS A 86 -39.04 -21.41 9.37
N GLN A 87 -38.34 -22.38 8.78
CA GLN A 87 -36.90 -22.49 8.92
C GLN A 87 -36.33 -21.17 8.40
N THR A 88 -35.89 -20.33 9.32
CA THR A 88 -35.13 -19.13 9.03
C THR A 88 -33.97 -19.50 8.12
N ALA A 89 -33.82 -18.75 7.03
CA ALA A 89 -32.63 -18.76 6.19
C ALA A 89 -31.38 -18.87 7.06
N SER A 90 -30.43 -19.70 6.66
CA SER A 90 -29.11 -19.83 7.27
C SER A 90 -28.56 -18.44 7.59
N ALA A 91 -28.52 -18.08 8.88
CA ALA A 91 -28.01 -16.79 9.30
C ALA A 91 -26.55 -16.70 8.85
N ARG A 92 -26.25 -15.73 7.99
CA ARG A 92 -24.89 -15.40 7.55
C ARG A 92 -24.00 -15.36 8.79
N ARG A 93 -22.95 -16.20 8.85
CA ARG A 93 -22.04 -16.22 10.00
C ARG A 93 -21.56 -14.78 10.23
N GLN A 94 -21.91 -14.20 11.37
CA GLN A 94 -21.55 -12.83 11.67
C GLN A 94 -20.02 -12.74 11.74
N LEU A 95 -19.45 -11.86 10.91
CA LEU A 95 -18.02 -11.61 10.87
C LEU A 95 -17.57 -11.06 12.23
N LYS A 96 -16.60 -11.73 12.86
CA LYS A 96 -16.00 -11.29 14.12
C LYS A 96 -14.63 -10.67 13.83
N PRO A 97 -14.38 -9.39 14.16
CA PRO A 97 -13.10 -8.75 13.87
C PRO A 97 -11.88 -9.49 14.42
N GLN A 98 -12.02 -10.14 15.58
CA GLN A 98 -10.97 -10.91 16.24
C GLN A 98 -10.48 -12.11 15.41
N ASP A 99 -11.33 -12.66 14.53
CA ASP A 99 -10.97 -13.81 13.69
C ASP A 99 -9.86 -13.45 12.68
N TYR A 100 -9.62 -12.15 12.44
CA TYR A 100 -8.63 -11.64 11.47
C TYR A 100 -7.31 -11.19 12.11
N THR A 101 -7.24 -11.08 13.44
CA THR A 101 -6.04 -10.59 14.15
C THR A 101 -4.82 -11.47 13.91
N LYS A 102 -4.95 -12.77 14.16
CA LYS A 102 -3.84 -13.74 14.02
C LYS A 102 -3.48 -13.98 12.53
N PRO A 103 -4.44 -14.21 11.62
CA PRO A 103 -4.15 -14.32 10.20
C PRO A 103 -3.38 -13.12 9.63
N PHE A 104 -3.72 -11.90 10.05
CA PHE A 104 -2.99 -10.71 9.61
C PHE A 104 -1.55 -10.68 10.15
N CYS A 105 -1.33 -11.03 11.43
CA CYS A 105 0.02 -11.15 11.99
C CYS A 105 0.87 -12.19 11.24
N ASP A 106 0.27 -13.33 10.89
CA ASP A 106 0.95 -14.38 10.13
C ASP A 106 1.29 -13.88 8.72
N PHE A 107 0.36 -13.20 8.05
CA PHE A 107 0.59 -12.62 6.73
C PHE A 107 1.78 -11.64 6.72
N LEU A 108 1.84 -10.71 7.68
CA LEU A 108 2.95 -9.74 7.76
C LEU A 108 4.29 -10.40 8.10
N THR A 109 4.29 -11.45 8.92
CA THR A 109 5.50 -12.16 9.33
C THR A 109 6.07 -12.99 8.18
N GLU A 110 5.21 -13.70 7.45
CA GLU A 110 5.66 -14.62 6.40
C GLU A 110 5.98 -13.94 5.07
N ASN A 111 5.36 -12.78 4.79
CA ASN A 111 5.43 -12.12 3.49
C ASN A 111 6.11 -10.74 3.55
N PRO A 112 7.43 -10.70 3.77
CA PRO A 112 8.12 -9.45 4.07
C PRO A 112 8.25 -8.51 2.87
N THR A 113 8.48 -9.02 1.66
CA THR A 113 8.65 -8.16 0.47
C THR A 113 7.34 -7.98 -0.29
N VAL A 114 7.30 -7.04 -1.22
CA VAL A 114 6.15 -6.85 -2.13
C VAL A 114 5.86 -8.13 -2.94
N PHE A 115 6.91 -8.81 -3.42
CA PHE A 115 6.79 -10.04 -4.19
C PHE A 115 6.19 -11.20 -3.40
N HIS A 116 6.58 -11.36 -2.13
CA HIS A 116 6.00 -12.40 -1.26
C HIS A 116 4.54 -12.10 -0.94
N ALA A 117 4.20 -10.82 -0.69
CA ALA A 117 2.84 -10.41 -0.41
C ALA A 117 1.90 -10.69 -1.59
N VAL A 118 2.32 -10.36 -2.82
CA VAL A 118 1.56 -10.66 -4.03
C VAL A 118 1.42 -12.15 -4.28
N GLU A 119 2.49 -12.94 -4.11
CA GLU A 119 2.40 -14.40 -4.28
C GLU A 119 1.46 -15.04 -3.25
N ALA A 120 1.51 -14.61 -1.98
CA ALA A 120 0.58 -15.10 -0.96
C ALA A 120 -0.88 -14.78 -1.30
N VAL A 121 -1.16 -13.54 -1.73
CA VAL A 121 -2.50 -13.15 -2.20
C VAL A 121 -2.93 -13.99 -3.41
N ALA A 122 -2.03 -14.21 -4.38
CA ALA A 122 -2.31 -15.05 -5.54
C ALA A 122 -2.60 -16.50 -5.17
N GLN A 123 -1.95 -17.05 -4.14
CA GLN A 123 -2.21 -18.38 -3.61
C GLN A 123 -3.58 -18.46 -2.93
N ASP A 124 -3.92 -17.49 -2.09
CA ASP A 124 -5.24 -17.40 -1.45
C ASP A 124 -6.37 -17.31 -2.48
N LEU A 125 -6.19 -16.47 -3.51
CA LEU A 125 -7.15 -16.32 -4.61
C LEU A 125 -7.34 -17.64 -5.38
N LYS A 126 -6.24 -18.33 -5.74
CA LYS A 126 -6.32 -19.64 -6.41
C LYS A 126 -7.03 -20.67 -5.54
N ALA A 127 -6.75 -20.70 -4.23
CA ALA A 127 -7.40 -21.60 -3.29
C ALA A 127 -8.92 -21.37 -3.21
N GLN A 128 -9.39 -20.15 -3.50
CA GLN A 128 -10.80 -19.77 -3.57
C GLN A 128 -11.41 -19.80 -4.98
N GLY A 129 -10.72 -20.44 -5.93
CA GLY A 129 -11.23 -20.70 -7.28
C GLY A 129 -11.05 -19.55 -8.28
N TYR A 130 -10.28 -18.51 -7.95
CA TYR A 130 -9.94 -17.47 -8.91
C TYR A 130 -8.94 -18.00 -9.95
N LYS A 131 -9.20 -17.69 -11.23
CA LYS A 131 -8.34 -18.08 -12.35
C LYS A 131 -7.31 -16.98 -12.65
N LYS A 132 -6.02 -17.34 -12.67
CA LYS A 132 -4.96 -16.42 -13.09
C LYS A 132 -5.08 -16.15 -14.60
N LEU A 133 -5.08 -14.86 -14.95
CA LEU A 133 -5.05 -14.38 -16.32
C LEU A 133 -3.67 -13.79 -16.63
N SER A 134 -3.24 -13.93 -17.89
CA SER A 134 -2.03 -13.30 -18.40
C SER A 134 -2.39 -12.01 -19.14
N GLU A 135 -1.67 -10.92 -18.89
CA GLU A 135 -1.81 -9.68 -19.67
C GLU A 135 -1.48 -9.88 -21.16
N ARG A 136 -0.77 -10.96 -21.50
CA ARG A 136 -0.29 -11.24 -22.87
C ARG A 136 -1.28 -12.07 -23.70
N ASP A 137 -2.32 -12.62 -23.07
CA ASP A 137 -3.29 -13.49 -23.74
C ASP A 137 -4.59 -12.76 -24.02
N VAL A 138 -5.41 -13.26 -24.95
CA VAL A 138 -6.80 -12.82 -25.11
C VAL A 138 -7.63 -13.42 -23.98
N TRP A 139 -8.47 -12.61 -23.33
CA TRP A 139 -9.32 -13.08 -22.23
C TRP A 139 -10.67 -13.56 -22.74
N LYS A 140 -11.12 -14.68 -22.16
CA LYS A 140 -12.49 -15.19 -22.29
C LYS A 140 -13.04 -15.30 -20.88
N LEU A 141 -13.98 -14.43 -20.57
CA LEU A 141 -14.54 -14.29 -19.24
C LEU A 141 -15.99 -14.78 -19.24
N ASP A 142 -16.41 -15.35 -18.13
CA ASP A 142 -17.74 -15.89 -17.91
C ASP A 142 -18.44 -15.04 -16.84
N ALA A 143 -19.75 -14.81 -16.98
CA ALA A 143 -20.57 -14.25 -15.90
C ALA A 143 -20.50 -15.19 -14.67
N GLY A 144 -20.44 -14.62 -13.47
CA GLY A 144 -20.14 -15.39 -12.25
C GLY A 144 -18.68 -15.85 -12.11
N GLY A 145 -17.82 -15.56 -13.10
CA GLY A 145 -16.42 -15.96 -13.09
C GLY A 145 -15.56 -15.14 -12.12
N LYS A 146 -14.47 -15.75 -11.63
CA LYS A 146 -13.51 -15.14 -10.71
C LYS A 146 -12.11 -15.18 -11.30
N TYR A 147 -11.43 -14.05 -11.34
CA TYR A 147 -10.16 -13.92 -12.06
C TYR A 147 -9.20 -12.98 -11.33
N PHE A 148 -7.91 -13.14 -11.58
CA PHE A 148 -6.92 -12.15 -11.18
C PHE A 148 -5.79 -12.06 -12.19
N VAL A 149 -5.14 -10.90 -12.22
CA VAL A 149 -4.03 -10.58 -13.12
C VAL A 149 -2.91 -10.02 -12.27
N GLU A 150 -1.69 -10.45 -12.54
CA GLU A 150 -0.49 -9.88 -11.93
C GLU A 150 0.26 -9.05 -12.97
N ARG A 151 0.85 -7.94 -12.51
CA ARG A 151 1.79 -7.15 -13.28
C ARG A 151 3.09 -7.04 -12.50
N ASN A 152 4.21 -7.31 -13.18
CA ASN A 152 5.53 -7.33 -12.57
C ASN A 152 5.71 -8.32 -11.40
N GLY A 153 4.71 -9.13 -11.03
CA GLY A 153 4.73 -9.92 -9.79
C GLY A 153 4.76 -9.07 -8.50
N SER A 154 4.58 -7.75 -8.60
CA SER A 154 4.54 -6.82 -7.46
C SER A 154 3.22 -6.04 -7.38
N SER A 155 2.39 -6.09 -8.44
CA SER A 155 1.01 -5.58 -8.41
C SER A 155 0.04 -6.66 -8.85
N LEU A 156 -1.19 -6.60 -8.33
CA LEU A 156 -2.24 -7.58 -8.60
C LEU A 156 -3.61 -6.90 -8.66
N ILE A 157 -4.43 -7.27 -9.65
CA ILE A 157 -5.85 -6.93 -9.66
C ILE A 157 -6.65 -8.22 -9.68
N ALA A 158 -7.51 -8.41 -8.67
CA ALA A 158 -8.47 -9.50 -8.59
C ALA A 158 -9.88 -8.96 -8.81
N PHE A 159 -10.71 -9.73 -9.51
CA PHE A 159 -12.11 -9.36 -9.73
C PHE A 159 -13.03 -10.58 -9.80
N ALA A 160 -14.24 -10.40 -9.28
CA ALA A 160 -15.36 -11.31 -9.47
C ALA A 160 -16.42 -10.63 -10.35
N VAL A 161 -16.91 -11.35 -11.34
CA VAL A 161 -17.93 -10.88 -12.27
C VAL A 161 -19.30 -11.27 -11.76
N GLY A 162 -20.23 -10.32 -11.67
CA GLY A 162 -21.63 -10.59 -11.34
C GLY A 162 -22.27 -11.59 -12.31
N GLU A 163 -23.20 -12.41 -11.81
CA GLU A 163 -23.93 -13.38 -12.65
C GLU A 163 -24.84 -12.70 -13.67
N ALA A 164 -25.30 -11.48 -13.37
CA ALA A 164 -26.11 -10.64 -14.25
C ALA A 164 -25.29 -9.49 -14.88
N TYR A 165 -23.97 -9.62 -14.95
CA TYR A 165 -23.12 -8.58 -15.52
C TYR A 165 -23.36 -8.42 -17.03
N GLU A 166 -23.62 -7.18 -17.45
CA GLU A 166 -23.68 -6.77 -18.84
C GLU A 166 -22.65 -5.65 -19.09
N PRO A 167 -22.06 -5.55 -20.30
CA PRO A 167 -21.19 -4.41 -20.65
C PRO A 167 -21.88 -3.08 -20.39
N GLY A 168 -21.20 -2.16 -19.69
CA GLY A 168 -21.77 -0.89 -19.24
C GLY A 168 -22.20 -0.88 -17.77
N ASN A 169 -22.36 -2.04 -17.14
CA ASN A 169 -22.56 -2.12 -15.69
C ASN A 169 -21.28 -1.69 -14.95
N GLY A 170 -21.47 -1.17 -13.74
CA GLY A 170 -20.40 -0.61 -12.92
C GLY A 170 -19.52 -1.63 -12.20
N ALA A 171 -18.57 -1.10 -11.44
CA ALA A 171 -17.68 -1.84 -10.57
C ALA A 171 -17.62 -1.21 -9.15
N ALA A 172 -17.68 -2.06 -8.13
CA ALA A 172 -17.24 -1.74 -6.78
C ALA A 172 -15.75 -2.03 -6.69
N ILE A 173 -14.92 -1.00 -6.56
CA ILE A 173 -13.46 -1.11 -6.59
C ILE A 173 -12.89 -0.75 -5.22
N LEU A 174 -12.18 -1.68 -4.59
CA LEU A 174 -11.26 -1.41 -3.49
C LEU A 174 -9.86 -1.32 -4.08
N ALA A 175 -9.11 -0.26 -3.81
CA ALA A 175 -7.79 -0.09 -4.40
C ALA A 175 -6.81 0.55 -3.43
N GLY A 176 -5.71 -0.14 -3.15
CA GLY A 176 -4.64 0.32 -2.25
C GLY A 176 -3.28 -0.11 -2.79
N HIS A 177 -2.24 0.00 -1.97
CA HIS A 177 -0.89 -0.40 -2.36
C HIS A 177 -0.32 -1.49 -1.43
N ILE A 178 0.58 -2.31 -1.97
CA ILE A 178 1.14 -3.50 -1.31
C ILE A 178 2.66 -3.42 -1.15
N ASP A 179 3.28 -2.40 -1.75
CA ASP A 179 4.64 -2.01 -1.41
C ASP A 179 4.70 -1.32 -0.05
N ALA A 180 5.90 -1.23 0.50
CA ALA A 180 6.17 -0.59 1.78
C ALA A 180 7.61 -0.08 1.77
N LEU A 181 7.93 0.93 2.59
CA LEU A 181 9.31 1.36 2.77
C LEU A 181 10.26 0.17 3.10
N THR A 182 11.43 0.18 2.47
CA THR A 182 12.41 -0.90 2.61
C THR A 182 13.82 -0.44 2.23
N ALA A 183 14.85 -1.24 2.47
CA ALA A 183 16.18 -0.99 1.93
C ALA A 183 16.46 -1.98 0.78
N LYS A 184 16.47 -1.47 -0.45
CA LYS A 184 16.72 -2.27 -1.66
C LYS A 184 18.22 -2.44 -1.89
N LEU A 185 18.65 -3.62 -2.31
CA LEU A 185 20.04 -3.84 -2.72
C LEU A 185 20.36 -2.99 -3.95
N LYS A 186 21.54 -2.38 -3.97
CA LYS A 186 22.04 -1.70 -5.17
C LYS A 186 22.33 -2.73 -6.27
N PRO A 187 22.31 -2.33 -7.56
CA PRO A 187 22.65 -3.23 -8.67
C PRO A 187 24.01 -3.93 -8.49
N ILE A 188 24.98 -3.19 -7.93
CA ILE A 188 26.27 -3.72 -7.48
C ILE A 188 26.38 -3.40 -5.99
N PRO A 189 25.96 -4.31 -5.08
CA PRO A 189 25.92 -4.06 -3.65
C PRO A 189 27.24 -4.43 -2.97
N LYS A 190 28.25 -4.84 -3.74
CA LYS A 190 29.58 -5.20 -3.26
C LYS A 190 30.33 -3.96 -2.77
N LEU A 191 30.72 -3.97 -1.50
CA LEU A 191 31.56 -2.95 -0.87
C LEU A 191 32.91 -3.56 -0.47
N ARG A 192 33.92 -2.71 -0.27
CA ARG A 192 35.20 -3.15 0.31
C ARG A 192 35.00 -3.46 1.79
N THR A 193 35.63 -4.53 2.29
CA THR A 193 35.78 -4.78 3.72
C THR A 193 36.44 -3.59 4.39
N LYS A 194 35.89 -3.13 5.51
CA LYS A 194 36.44 -2.01 6.30
C LYS A 194 36.63 -2.45 7.74
N ALA A 195 37.85 -2.33 8.25
CA ALA A 195 38.19 -2.66 9.64
C ALA A 195 37.66 -4.03 10.09
N GLY A 196 37.78 -5.05 9.24
CA GLY A 196 37.31 -6.40 9.54
C GLY A 196 35.82 -6.67 9.26
N TYR A 197 35.04 -5.68 8.80
CA TYR A 197 33.60 -5.81 8.57
C TYR A 197 33.25 -5.83 7.08
N GLU A 198 32.45 -6.82 6.69
CA GLU A 198 31.79 -6.87 5.39
C GLU A 198 30.50 -6.06 5.44
N GLN A 199 30.36 -5.10 4.53
CA GLN A 199 29.20 -4.23 4.41
C GLN A 199 28.43 -4.51 3.11
N LEU A 200 27.13 -4.23 3.11
CA LEU A 200 26.26 -4.41 1.96
C LEU A 200 25.76 -3.06 1.43
N GLY A 201 25.96 -2.81 0.13
CA GLY A 201 25.47 -1.62 -0.55
C GLY A 201 23.96 -1.66 -0.78
N VAL A 202 23.23 -0.80 -0.07
CA VAL A 202 21.77 -0.67 -0.17
C VAL A 202 21.36 0.77 -0.47
N ALA A 203 20.14 0.95 -0.95
CA ALA A 203 19.50 2.25 -1.14
C ALA A 203 18.16 2.29 -0.38
N PRO A 204 17.79 3.42 0.24
CA PRO A 204 16.47 3.57 0.82
C PRO A 204 15.42 3.57 -0.29
N TYR A 205 14.37 2.77 -0.13
CA TYR A 205 13.13 2.89 -0.87
C TYR A 205 12.17 3.75 -0.05
N ALA A 206 11.71 4.85 -0.65
CA ALA A 206 10.95 5.91 0.01
C ALA A 206 11.65 6.45 1.28
N GLY A 207 10.94 6.53 2.40
CA GLY A 207 11.43 7.07 3.68
C GLY A 207 12.34 6.14 4.50
N ALA A 208 12.75 4.99 3.96
CA ALA A 208 13.58 4.02 4.68
C ALA A 208 14.98 4.54 5.06
N LEU A 209 15.69 3.74 5.85
CA LEU A 209 16.95 4.12 6.49
C LEU A 209 16.79 5.43 7.27
N ASN A 210 15.72 5.51 8.07
CA ASN A 210 15.48 6.57 9.04
C ASN A 210 15.89 6.09 10.45
N SER A 211 15.67 6.91 11.49
CA SER A 211 16.12 6.61 12.85
C SER A 211 15.56 5.30 13.44
N THR A 212 14.43 4.79 12.92
CA THR A 212 13.82 3.55 13.43
C THR A 212 14.54 2.27 12.96
N TRP A 213 15.38 2.39 11.92
CA TRP A 213 16.12 1.29 11.29
C TRP A 213 17.43 0.94 11.99
N TRP A 214 17.90 1.81 12.89
CA TRP A 214 19.07 1.53 13.72
C TRP A 214 18.84 0.32 14.61
N ASP A 215 19.87 -0.51 14.77
CA ASP A 215 19.91 -1.60 15.73
C ASP A 215 18.77 -2.63 15.57
N ARG A 216 18.29 -2.79 14.33
CA ARG A 216 17.30 -3.80 13.94
C ARG A 216 17.97 -5.03 13.34
N ASP A 217 17.36 -6.18 13.59
CA ASP A 217 17.77 -7.46 13.01
C ASP A 217 17.13 -7.58 11.63
N LEU A 218 17.94 -7.40 10.58
CA LEU A 218 17.46 -7.30 9.21
C LEU A 218 17.67 -8.63 8.46
N GLY A 219 16.57 -9.20 8.00
CA GLY A 219 16.54 -10.31 7.06
C GLY A 219 16.69 -9.82 5.63
N ILE A 220 16.80 -10.76 4.69
CA ILE A 220 16.83 -10.46 3.26
C ILE A 220 15.90 -11.39 2.51
N GLY A 221 15.24 -10.86 1.50
CA GLY A 221 14.43 -11.65 0.60
C GLY A 221 14.00 -10.85 -0.63
N GLY A 222 13.33 -11.51 -1.57
CA GLY A 222 12.82 -10.88 -2.77
C GLY A 222 12.80 -11.85 -3.94
N ARG A 223 12.99 -11.32 -5.15
CA ARG A 223 12.93 -12.06 -6.40
C ARG A 223 14.33 -12.34 -6.95
N VAL A 224 14.51 -13.54 -7.49
CA VAL A 224 15.69 -13.95 -8.26
C VAL A 224 15.24 -14.46 -9.63
N LEU A 225 15.83 -13.92 -10.70
CA LEU A 225 15.62 -14.37 -12.07
C LEU A 225 16.68 -15.41 -12.42
N VAL A 226 16.24 -16.60 -12.82
CA VAL A 226 17.11 -17.75 -13.08
C VAL A 226 16.83 -18.30 -14.47
N LYS A 227 17.89 -18.53 -15.25
CA LYS A 227 17.82 -19.24 -16.52
C LYS A 227 17.77 -20.75 -16.24
N GLU A 228 16.65 -21.37 -16.54
CA GLU A 228 16.46 -22.81 -16.40
C GLU A 228 17.18 -23.59 -17.51
N GLU A 229 17.34 -24.90 -17.32
CA GLU A 229 17.89 -25.82 -18.33
C GLU A 229 17.12 -25.76 -19.66
N SER A 230 15.82 -25.46 -19.60
CA SER A 230 14.96 -25.25 -20.78
C SER A 230 15.32 -24.02 -21.61
N GLY A 231 16.21 -23.15 -21.10
CA GLY A 231 16.56 -21.85 -21.67
C GLY A 231 15.61 -20.72 -21.29
N LYS A 232 14.47 -21.01 -20.62
CA LYS A 232 13.54 -20.01 -20.12
C LYS A 232 14.09 -19.30 -18.90
N ILE A 233 13.70 -18.03 -18.71
CA ILE A 233 13.98 -17.28 -17.48
C ILE A 233 12.77 -17.39 -16.56
N ALA A 234 12.97 -17.98 -15.39
CA ALA A 234 11.95 -18.11 -14.35
C ALA A 234 12.23 -17.13 -13.20
N SER A 235 11.15 -16.66 -12.58
CA SER A 235 11.21 -15.89 -11.35
C SER A 235 11.05 -16.83 -10.15
N LYS A 236 12.01 -16.80 -9.23
CA LYS A 236 11.94 -17.52 -7.94
C LYS A 236 11.95 -16.52 -6.79
N LEU A 237 11.20 -16.82 -5.73
CA LEU A 237 11.24 -16.03 -4.50
C LEU A 237 12.21 -16.66 -3.51
N VAL A 238 12.97 -15.81 -2.81
CA VAL A 238 13.89 -16.22 -1.75
C VAL A 238 13.61 -15.39 -0.50
N LYS A 239 13.61 -16.04 0.65
CA LYS A 239 13.62 -15.43 1.99
C LYS A 239 14.62 -16.21 2.82
N LEU A 240 15.60 -15.54 3.41
CA LEU A 240 16.48 -16.20 4.37
C LEU A 240 15.84 -16.14 5.76
N ASP A 241 15.86 -17.26 6.47
CA ASP A 241 15.15 -17.42 7.76
C ASP A 241 15.92 -16.90 8.97
N TRP A 242 17.00 -16.14 8.76
CA TRP A 242 17.76 -15.49 9.83
C TRP A 242 18.15 -14.05 9.45
N PRO A 243 18.36 -13.16 10.43
CA PRO A 243 18.85 -11.82 10.15
C PRO A 243 20.29 -11.88 9.65
N ILE A 244 20.51 -11.44 8.42
CA ILE A 244 21.84 -11.38 7.81
C ILE A 244 22.53 -10.05 7.99
N ALA A 245 21.79 -9.01 8.39
CA ALA A 245 22.25 -7.64 8.34
C ALA A 245 21.83 -6.87 9.60
N ARG A 246 22.68 -5.92 10.00
CA ARG A 246 22.37 -4.95 11.07
C ARG A 246 23.02 -3.62 10.77
N ILE A 247 22.35 -2.53 11.11
CA ILE A 247 22.89 -1.17 11.03
C ILE A 247 23.14 -0.69 12.47
N PRO A 248 24.38 -0.76 13.00
CA PRO A 248 24.65 -0.44 14.40
C PRO A 248 24.72 1.07 14.64
N THR A 249 24.14 1.54 15.75
CA THR A 249 24.37 2.94 16.19
C THR A 249 25.83 3.16 16.59
N LEU A 250 26.31 4.40 16.41
CA LEU A 250 27.53 4.83 17.09
C LEU A 250 27.19 5.13 18.55
N ALA A 251 27.97 4.58 19.49
CA ALA A 251 27.69 4.77 20.91
C ALA A 251 27.72 6.26 21.31
N PRO A 252 26.82 6.73 22.18
CA PRO A 252 26.72 8.15 22.55
C PRO A 252 27.99 8.70 23.22
N HIS A 253 28.84 7.82 23.77
CA HIS A 253 30.15 8.18 24.33
C HIS A 253 31.10 8.85 23.32
N PHE A 254 30.87 8.70 22.01
CA PHE A 254 31.62 9.37 20.95
C PHE A 254 31.19 10.84 20.72
N GLY A 255 30.25 11.36 21.53
CA GLY A 255 29.86 12.76 21.52
C GLY A 255 29.20 13.18 20.21
N ALA A 256 29.65 14.30 19.62
CA ALA A 256 29.05 14.89 18.43
C ALA A 256 28.98 13.93 17.23
N ALA A 257 29.93 12.99 17.10
CA ALA A 257 29.91 12.01 16.00
C ALA A 257 28.73 11.03 16.08
N ALA A 258 28.17 10.82 17.27
CA ALA A 258 27.02 9.95 17.51
C ALA A 258 25.67 10.70 17.39
N GLN A 259 25.69 11.96 16.94
CA GLN A 259 24.50 12.78 16.75
C GLN A 259 24.24 12.95 15.24
N GLY A 260 23.01 12.66 14.82
CA GLY A 260 22.59 12.81 13.44
C GLY A 260 22.40 14.27 12.99
N PRO A 261 21.99 14.52 11.73
CA PRO A 261 21.56 13.52 10.75
C PRO A 261 22.72 12.65 10.25
N PHE A 262 22.45 11.36 10.07
CA PHE A 262 23.45 10.41 9.57
C PHE A 262 23.37 10.28 8.06
N ASN A 263 24.53 10.18 7.42
CA ASN A 263 24.62 9.94 5.99
C ASN A 263 24.15 8.51 5.65
N LYS A 264 23.11 8.40 4.83
CA LYS A 264 22.52 7.11 4.43
C LYS A 264 23.47 6.23 3.62
N GLU A 265 24.45 6.82 2.92
CA GLU A 265 25.42 6.12 2.08
C GLU A 265 26.64 5.61 2.87
N THR A 266 27.11 6.38 3.85
CA THR A 266 28.40 6.11 4.51
C THR A 266 28.27 5.70 5.98
N GLN A 267 27.16 6.03 6.64
CA GLN A 267 26.94 5.75 8.07
C GLN A 267 25.80 4.75 8.31
N MET A 268 24.74 4.78 7.49
CA MET A 268 23.61 3.82 7.60
C MET A 268 23.79 2.59 6.71
N VAL A 269 24.99 2.00 6.74
CA VAL A 269 25.35 0.88 5.88
C VAL A 269 25.23 -0.44 6.65
N PRO A 270 24.41 -1.39 6.19
CA PRO A 270 24.28 -2.68 6.86
C PRO A 270 25.58 -3.48 6.87
N ILE A 271 25.92 -4.04 8.03
CA ILE A 271 27.00 -5.01 8.22
C ILE A 271 26.41 -6.40 8.06
N ILE A 272 27.07 -7.25 7.26
CA ILE A 272 26.61 -8.61 6.94
C ILE A 272 27.57 -9.73 7.32
N GLY A 273 28.77 -9.38 7.80
CA GLY A 273 29.78 -10.38 8.13
C GLY A 273 31.08 -9.77 8.65
N LEU A 274 31.97 -10.67 9.06
CA LEU A 274 33.33 -10.37 9.48
C LEU A 274 34.33 -11.03 8.53
N ASP A 275 35.42 -10.32 8.26
CA ASP A 275 36.60 -10.74 7.50
C ASP A 275 37.85 -10.09 8.10
N ASN A 276 38.49 -10.79 9.04
CA ASN A 276 39.74 -10.37 9.70
C ASN A 276 40.99 -11.03 9.06
N SER A 277 40.92 -11.39 7.78
CA SER A 277 42.01 -12.07 7.07
C SER A 277 43.31 -11.24 7.04
N ASP A 278 43.19 -9.91 7.11
CA ASP A 278 44.30 -8.96 7.24
C ASP A 278 45.08 -9.08 8.56
N ILE A 279 44.42 -9.52 9.65
CA ILE A 279 45.03 -9.70 10.97
C ILE A 279 45.44 -11.15 11.20
N LEU A 280 44.56 -12.10 10.89
CA LEU A 280 44.75 -13.51 11.23
C LEU A 280 45.76 -14.23 10.33
N GLY A 281 46.31 -13.55 9.32
CA GLY A 281 47.37 -14.09 8.48
C GLY A 281 46.95 -15.38 7.76
N GLN A 282 45.66 -15.56 7.48
CA GLN A 282 45.22 -16.66 6.62
C GLN A 282 45.82 -16.42 5.24
N GLN A 283 46.95 -17.08 4.97
CA GLN A 283 47.53 -17.18 3.65
C GLN A 283 46.43 -17.70 2.73
N LYS A 284 45.94 -16.83 1.86
CA LYS A 284 45.45 -17.29 0.56
C LYS A 284 46.58 -18.13 -0.01
N ASN A 285 46.31 -19.42 -0.26
CA ASN A 285 47.32 -20.40 -0.68
C ASN A 285 48.25 -19.80 -1.76
N GLU A 286 49.56 -20.05 -1.67
CA GLU A 286 50.58 -19.45 -2.55
C GLU A 286 50.42 -19.80 -4.05
N ASP A 287 49.45 -20.64 -4.42
CA ASP A 287 48.98 -20.81 -5.81
C ASP A 287 48.11 -19.63 -6.33
N ASP A 288 47.74 -18.67 -5.46
CA ASP A 288 47.00 -17.43 -5.79
C ASP A 288 47.90 -16.29 -6.33
N ALA A 289 49.13 -16.59 -6.79
CA ALA A 289 50.02 -15.61 -7.42
C ALA A 289 49.49 -15.06 -8.76
N GLU A 290 48.52 -15.75 -9.37
CA GLU A 290 47.52 -15.13 -10.25
C GLU A 290 46.22 -14.98 -9.45
N PHE A 291 46.02 -13.86 -8.75
CA PHE A 291 44.71 -13.53 -8.16
C PHE A 291 43.72 -13.22 -9.29
N LYS A 292 43.21 -14.26 -9.95
CA LYS A 292 41.92 -14.20 -10.61
C LYS A 292 40.92 -14.49 -9.50
N PRO A 293 40.25 -13.48 -8.91
CA PRO A 293 39.14 -13.78 -8.00
C PRO A 293 38.25 -14.78 -8.73
N ALA A 294 37.95 -15.92 -8.13
CA ALA A 294 37.02 -16.88 -8.71
C ALA A 294 35.68 -16.15 -8.83
N LEU A 295 35.44 -15.54 -9.99
CA LEU A 295 34.25 -14.79 -10.28
C LEU A 295 33.11 -15.80 -10.27
N LEU A 296 32.27 -15.80 -9.24
CA LEU A 296 31.14 -16.73 -9.18
C LEU A 296 30.31 -16.59 -10.46
N GLY A 297 30.06 -17.72 -11.12
CA GLY A 297 29.38 -17.79 -12.41
C GLY A 297 30.26 -17.50 -13.63
N GLY A 298 31.52 -17.07 -13.44
CA GLY A 298 32.45 -16.72 -14.52
C GLY A 298 32.48 -15.23 -14.83
N GLU A 299 33.46 -14.81 -15.62
CA GLU A 299 33.67 -13.41 -16.02
C GLU A 299 32.46 -12.86 -16.80
N GLY A 300 32.08 -11.62 -16.49
CA GLY A 300 30.95 -10.94 -17.16
C GLY A 300 29.56 -11.38 -16.72
N THR A 301 29.44 -12.35 -15.81
CA THR A 301 28.13 -12.77 -15.28
C THR A 301 27.61 -11.81 -14.22
N PHE A 302 26.29 -11.81 -14.01
CA PHE A 302 25.66 -11.03 -12.94
C PHE A 302 26.27 -11.36 -11.57
N THR A 303 26.40 -12.64 -11.24
CA THR A 303 26.93 -13.10 -9.94
C THR A 303 28.36 -12.66 -9.66
N SER A 304 29.17 -12.41 -10.69
CA SER A 304 30.54 -11.90 -10.54
C SER A 304 30.59 -10.48 -9.93
N THR A 305 29.51 -9.71 -10.08
CA THR A 305 29.38 -8.34 -9.55
C THR A 305 28.83 -8.29 -8.13
N GLN A 306 28.40 -9.43 -7.59
CA GLN A 306 27.70 -9.52 -6.30
C GLN A 306 28.66 -9.99 -5.18
N PRO A 307 28.30 -9.78 -3.89
CA PRO A 307 29.04 -10.37 -2.77
C PRO A 307 29.01 -11.90 -2.82
N GLU A 308 30.19 -12.53 -2.79
CA GLU A 308 30.35 -13.98 -2.99
C GLU A 308 29.54 -14.81 -1.97
N ARG A 309 29.67 -14.45 -0.69
CA ARG A 309 28.95 -15.12 0.41
C ARG A 309 27.43 -15.02 0.25
N LEU A 310 26.94 -13.87 -0.21
CA LEU A 310 25.51 -13.66 -0.43
C LEU A 310 24.99 -14.53 -1.59
N VAL A 311 25.70 -14.55 -2.72
CA VAL A 311 25.33 -15.41 -3.86
C VAL A 311 25.26 -16.87 -3.44
N LYS A 312 26.26 -17.38 -2.73
CA LYS A 312 26.28 -18.79 -2.27
C LYS A 312 25.08 -19.12 -1.38
N VAL A 313 24.74 -18.24 -0.46
CA VAL A 313 23.62 -18.47 0.47
C VAL A 313 22.27 -18.41 -0.25
N ILE A 314 22.05 -17.41 -1.11
CA ILE A 314 20.82 -17.30 -1.91
C ILE A 314 20.66 -18.48 -2.87
N ALA A 315 21.75 -18.87 -3.55
CA ALA A 315 21.74 -20.01 -4.45
C ALA A 315 21.46 -21.31 -3.71
N LYS A 316 22.06 -21.51 -2.53
CA LYS A 316 21.78 -22.68 -1.67
C LYS A 316 20.30 -22.75 -1.28
N GLU A 317 19.72 -21.64 -0.86
CA GLU A 317 18.30 -21.56 -0.49
C GLU A 317 17.38 -21.93 -1.67
N LEU A 318 17.74 -21.51 -2.88
CA LEU A 318 16.98 -21.79 -4.10
C LEU A 318 17.33 -23.12 -4.79
N GLY A 319 18.27 -23.91 -4.23
CA GLY A 319 18.76 -25.14 -4.84
C GLY A 319 19.50 -24.93 -6.17
N ILE A 320 20.12 -23.77 -6.39
CA ILE A 320 20.87 -23.42 -7.60
C ILE A 320 22.33 -23.81 -7.42
N THR A 321 22.85 -24.67 -8.30
CA THR A 321 24.24 -25.14 -8.27
C THR A 321 25.14 -24.40 -9.27
N ASP A 322 24.60 -24.04 -10.44
CA ASP A 322 25.29 -23.22 -11.43
C ASP A 322 24.95 -21.74 -11.24
N TYR A 323 25.86 -20.99 -10.62
CA TYR A 323 25.69 -19.56 -10.36
C TYR A 323 25.53 -18.71 -11.64
N SER A 324 26.05 -19.16 -12.79
CA SER A 324 25.94 -18.43 -14.06
C SER A 324 24.50 -18.34 -14.57
N THR A 325 23.62 -19.19 -14.06
CA THR A 325 22.18 -19.18 -14.38
C THR A 325 21.42 -18.06 -13.69
N ILE A 326 21.96 -17.46 -12.62
CA ILE A 326 21.33 -16.32 -11.96
C ILE A 326 21.51 -15.09 -12.86
N VAL A 327 20.42 -14.66 -13.47
CA VAL A 327 20.41 -13.55 -14.44
C VAL A 327 20.37 -12.20 -13.73
N ASN A 328 19.56 -12.08 -12.68
CA ASN A 328 19.42 -10.86 -11.89
C ASN A 328 18.65 -11.14 -10.58
N TRP A 329 18.61 -10.17 -9.66
CA TRP A 329 17.73 -10.21 -8.49
C TRP A 329 17.20 -8.82 -8.10
N GLU A 330 16.12 -8.81 -7.34
CA GLU A 330 15.57 -7.66 -6.63
C GLU A 330 15.34 -8.09 -5.19
N LEU A 331 16.28 -7.72 -4.33
CA LEU A 331 16.28 -8.10 -2.92
C LEU A 331 16.12 -6.88 -2.01
N GLU A 332 15.43 -7.10 -0.90
CA GLU A 332 15.04 -6.11 0.10
C GLU A 332 15.50 -6.57 1.47
N LEU A 333 16.00 -5.63 2.29
CA LEU A 333 16.21 -5.85 3.71
C LEU A 333 14.97 -5.44 4.50
N PHE A 334 14.60 -6.27 5.48
CA PHE A 334 13.40 -6.06 6.28
C PHE A 334 13.61 -6.47 7.74
N ASP A 335 12.86 -5.85 8.66
CA ASP A 335 12.85 -6.26 10.08
C ASP A 335 12.31 -7.68 10.24
N THR A 336 13.11 -8.54 10.89
CA THR A 336 12.80 -9.97 11.12
C THR A 336 11.94 -10.21 12.34
N GLN A 337 11.77 -9.22 13.22
CA GLN A 337 10.93 -9.38 14.40
C GLN A 337 9.48 -9.64 13.96
N PRO A 338 8.85 -10.76 14.38
CA PRO A 338 7.49 -11.11 13.96
C PRO A 338 6.44 -10.05 14.31
N ALA A 339 5.36 -10.02 13.53
CA ALA A 339 4.15 -9.30 13.91
C ALA A 339 3.50 -10.00 15.11
N GLN A 340 3.05 -9.23 16.10
CA GLN A 340 2.47 -9.80 17.31
C GLN A 340 1.44 -8.88 17.96
N VAL A 341 0.51 -9.48 18.70
CA VAL A 341 -0.40 -8.74 19.57
C VAL A 341 0.35 -8.21 20.80
N GLY A 342 -0.01 -7.02 21.26
CA GLY A 342 0.61 -6.36 22.40
C GLY A 342 -0.34 -5.40 23.14
N GLY A 343 0.15 -4.76 24.19
CA GLY A 343 -0.68 -4.06 25.17
C GLY A 343 -1.11 -4.98 26.33
N ILE A 344 -1.52 -4.40 27.46
CA ILE A 344 -1.89 -5.15 28.68
C ILE A 344 -2.99 -6.17 28.37
N ASP A 345 -4.00 -5.75 27.59
CA ASP A 345 -5.15 -6.57 27.20
C ASP A 345 -5.09 -7.04 25.73
N LYS A 346 -3.89 -7.04 25.12
CA LYS A 346 -3.66 -7.44 23.71
C LYS A 346 -4.43 -6.59 22.70
N GLU A 347 -4.59 -5.31 23.00
CA GLU A 347 -5.39 -4.37 22.21
C GLU A 347 -4.70 -3.91 20.91
N PHE A 348 -3.40 -4.11 20.77
CA PHE A 348 -2.59 -3.64 19.65
C PHE A 348 -1.99 -4.78 18.83
N ILE A 349 -1.61 -4.48 17.59
CA ILE A 349 -0.67 -5.28 16.77
C ILE A 349 0.57 -4.44 16.53
N PHE A 350 1.75 -4.99 16.82
CA PHE A 350 3.06 -4.40 16.52
C PHE A 350 3.70 -5.16 15.36
N ALA A 351 3.96 -4.48 14.25
CA ALA A 351 4.48 -5.14 13.05
C ALA A 351 5.26 -4.17 12.14
N GLY A 352 6.12 -4.71 11.29
CA GLY A 352 6.70 -3.96 10.18
C GLY A 352 5.78 -3.98 8.96
N ARG A 353 5.90 -2.94 8.10
CA ARG A 353 5.22 -2.88 6.79
C ARG A 353 3.69 -2.95 6.90
N VAL A 354 3.13 -2.30 7.93
CA VAL A 354 1.67 -2.18 8.09
C VAL A 354 1.10 -1.34 6.95
N ASP A 355 1.83 -0.31 6.57
CA ASP A 355 1.59 0.55 5.41
C ASP A 355 2.02 -0.12 4.10
N ASP A 356 1.15 -0.39 3.13
CA ASP A 356 -0.33 -0.45 3.23
C ASP A 356 -0.85 -1.89 3.13
N LYS A 357 -0.01 -2.85 3.56
CA LYS A 357 -0.41 -4.25 3.67
C LYS A 357 -1.63 -4.46 4.58
N LEU A 358 -1.91 -3.55 5.51
CA LEU A 358 -3.11 -3.58 6.35
C LEU A 358 -4.40 -3.44 5.54
N CYS A 359 -4.55 -2.37 4.75
CA CYS A 359 -5.75 -2.18 3.94
C CYS A 359 -5.80 -3.16 2.78
N SER A 360 -4.67 -3.38 2.10
CA SER A 360 -4.56 -4.35 1.01
C SER A 360 -4.97 -5.76 1.42
N TRP A 361 -4.47 -6.28 2.56
CA TRP A 361 -4.85 -7.60 3.04
C TRP A 361 -6.34 -7.64 3.41
N ALA A 362 -6.85 -6.62 4.11
CA ALA A 362 -8.26 -6.57 4.48
C ALA A 362 -9.19 -6.52 3.24
N ALA A 363 -8.83 -5.79 2.19
CA ALA A 363 -9.57 -5.71 0.94
C ALA A 363 -9.62 -7.07 0.22
N VAL A 364 -8.50 -7.81 0.18
CA VAL A 364 -8.46 -9.18 -0.36
C VAL A 364 -9.37 -10.11 0.43
N GLN A 365 -9.26 -10.13 1.76
CA GLN A 365 -10.12 -10.98 2.59
C GLN A 365 -11.61 -10.66 2.42
N ALA A 366 -11.96 -9.37 2.29
CA ALA A 366 -13.32 -8.93 1.98
C ALA A 366 -13.83 -9.48 0.63
N LEU A 367 -13.00 -9.45 -0.41
CA LEU A 367 -13.34 -10.01 -1.72
C LEU A 367 -13.51 -11.54 -1.67
N LEU A 368 -12.65 -12.24 -0.93
CA LEU A 368 -12.76 -13.69 -0.73
C LEU A 368 -14.08 -14.04 -0.01
N ASN A 369 -14.42 -13.31 1.05
CA ASN A 369 -15.67 -13.51 1.78
C ASN A 369 -16.90 -13.21 0.91
N SER A 370 -16.88 -12.09 0.20
CA SER A 370 -17.99 -11.62 -0.66
C SER A 370 -18.25 -12.54 -1.85
N SER A 371 -17.23 -13.29 -2.30
CA SER A 371 -17.35 -14.24 -3.41
C SER A 371 -17.59 -15.69 -2.98
N SER A 372 -17.63 -16.00 -1.68
CA SER A 372 -17.79 -17.36 -1.17
C SER A 372 -19.15 -17.97 -1.54
N ALA A 373 -19.18 -19.28 -1.85
CA ALA A 373 -20.41 -19.98 -2.25
C ALA A 373 -21.50 -19.96 -1.15
N GLU A 374 -21.10 -19.89 0.12
CA GLU A 374 -22.02 -19.73 1.25
C GLU A 374 -22.76 -18.38 1.23
N THR A 375 -22.13 -17.33 0.68
CA THR A 375 -22.76 -16.02 0.50
C THR A 375 -23.72 -16.01 -0.70
N SER A 376 -23.35 -16.66 -1.81
CA SER A 376 -24.18 -16.78 -3.02
C SER A 376 -25.49 -17.58 -2.80
N ALA A 377 -25.52 -18.50 -1.82
CA ALA A 377 -26.70 -19.32 -1.56
C ALA A 377 -27.85 -18.58 -0.82
N THR A 378 -27.58 -17.42 -0.23
CA THR A 378 -28.54 -16.68 0.60
C THR A 378 -29.05 -15.37 -0.01
N ASP A 379 -28.41 -14.89 -1.08
CA ASP A 379 -28.79 -13.65 -1.75
C ASP A 379 -29.57 -13.98 -3.04
N THR A 380 -30.89 -13.80 -3.00
CA THR A 380 -31.79 -14.17 -4.12
C THR A 380 -31.70 -13.22 -5.32
N SER A 381 -30.87 -12.18 -5.28
CA SER A 381 -30.57 -11.30 -6.42
C SER A 381 -29.15 -11.51 -6.91
N SER A 382 -29.01 -11.96 -8.16
CA SER A 382 -27.74 -12.02 -8.88
C SER A 382 -27.13 -10.61 -9.03
N SER A 383 -25.96 -10.37 -8.43
CA SER A 383 -25.16 -9.14 -8.60
C SER A 383 -24.95 -8.83 -10.07
N SER A 384 -25.13 -7.57 -10.48
CA SER A 384 -24.91 -7.13 -11.87
C SER A 384 -23.59 -6.37 -12.08
N ILE A 385 -22.85 -6.11 -11.00
CA ILE A 385 -21.59 -5.34 -11.04
C ILE A 385 -20.33 -6.22 -11.02
N LEU A 386 -19.18 -5.60 -11.29
CA LEU A 386 -17.86 -6.16 -10.96
C LEU A 386 -17.51 -5.86 -9.50
N LYS A 387 -16.92 -6.84 -8.80
CA LYS A 387 -16.28 -6.65 -7.49
C LYS A 387 -14.78 -6.73 -7.69
N VAL A 388 -14.04 -5.65 -7.45
CA VAL A 388 -12.62 -5.51 -7.84
C VAL A 388 -11.76 -5.13 -6.63
N VAL A 389 -10.61 -5.79 -6.49
CA VAL A 389 -9.53 -5.38 -5.57
C VAL A 389 -8.27 -5.13 -6.40
N GLY A 390 -7.72 -3.93 -6.32
CA GLY A 390 -6.46 -3.54 -6.93
C GLY A 390 -5.37 -3.28 -5.90
N LEU A 391 -4.24 -3.97 -6.04
CA LEU A 391 -3.05 -3.85 -5.19
C LEU A 391 -1.91 -3.34 -6.06
N PHE A 392 -1.49 -2.09 -5.83
CA PHE A 392 -0.44 -1.44 -6.61
C PHE A 392 0.90 -1.46 -5.88
N ASP A 393 1.99 -1.38 -6.65
CA ASP A 393 3.36 -1.19 -6.18
C ASP A 393 3.75 0.28 -6.47
N ASP A 394 4.90 0.71 -6.00
CA ASP A 394 5.45 2.04 -6.25
C ASP A 394 4.65 3.23 -5.69
N GLU A 395 3.64 3.05 -4.82
CA GLU A 395 2.90 4.17 -4.22
C GLU A 395 3.84 5.11 -3.47
N GLU A 396 4.71 4.51 -2.67
CA GLU A 396 5.64 5.16 -1.75
C GLU A 396 6.67 6.06 -2.46
N ILE A 397 6.77 5.92 -3.79
CA ILE A 397 7.63 6.70 -4.67
C ILE A 397 6.85 7.49 -5.74
N GLY A 398 5.54 7.64 -5.58
CA GLY A 398 4.65 8.48 -6.38
C GLY A 398 3.91 7.76 -7.51
N SER A 399 3.88 6.42 -7.51
CA SER A 399 3.08 5.55 -8.39
C SER A 399 3.34 5.67 -9.90
N LEU A 400 4.40 6.37 -10.32
CA LEU A 400 4.68 6.70 -11.72
C LEU A 400 5.55 5.64 -12.43
N LEU A 401 5.18 4.37 -12.27
CA LEU A 401 5.78 3.23 -12.96
C LEU A 401 4.68 2.30 -13.48
N ARG A 402 5.03 1.34 -14.33
CA ARG A 402 4.05 0.49 -15.03
C ARG A 402 3.12 -0.28 -14.09
N GLN A 403 3.60 -0.60 -12.89
CA GLN A 403 2.89 -1.37 -11.89
C GLN A 403 2.23 -0.51 -10.80
N GLY A 404 2.50 0.81 -10.79
CA GLY A 404 1.86 1.76 -9.87
C GLY A 404 0.53 2.30 -10.36
N ALA A 405 -0.17 3.02 -9.49
CA ALA A 405 -1.53 3.48 -9.71
C ALA A 405 -1.67 4.57 -10.79
N ARG A 406 -0.58 5.30 -11.11
CA ARG A 406 -0.54 6.23 -12.25
C ARG A 406 -0.25 5.53 -13.58
N GLY A 407 -0.03 4.23 -13.55
CA GLY A 407 0.01 3.39 -14.74
C GLY A 407 -1.37 3.13 -15.32
N ASN A 408 -1.43 2.33 -16.38
CA ASN A 408 -2.70 1.97 -17.03
C ASN A 408 -3.31 0.66 -16.50
N PHE A 409 -2.84 0.12 -15.36
CA PHE A 409 -3.18 -1.25 -14.96
C PHE A 409 -4.69 -1.43 -14.73
N LEU A 410 -5.29 -0.64 -13.83
CA LEU A 410 -6.73 -0.69 -13.58
C LEU A 410 -7.58 -0.32 -14.81
N PRO A 411 -7.35 0.81 -15.51
CA PRO A 411 -8.10 1.13 -16.72
C PRO A 411 -8.02 0.02 -17.77
N SER A 412 -6.85 -0.58 -17.94
CA SER A 412 -6.65 -1.67 -18.91
C SER A 412 -7.38 -2.94 -18.50
N VAL A 413 -7.42 -3.29 -17.22
CA VAL A 413 -8.16 -4.47 -16.74
C VAL A 413 -9.65 -4.28 -16.98
N ILE A 414 -10.23 -3.15 -16.56
CA ILE A 414 -11.66 -2.88 -16.74
C ILE A 414 -12.03 -2.86 -18.22
N ASN A 415 -11.25 -2.18 -19.07
CA ASN A 415 -11.50 -2.18 -20.52
C ASN A 415 -11.54 -3.60 -21.10
N ARG A 416 -10.61 -4.46 -20.70
CA ARG A 416 -10.55 -5.84 -21.20
C ARG A 416 -11.70 -6.71 -20.69
N VAL A 417 -12.23 -6.42 -19.50
CA VAL A 417 -13.46 -7.07 -19.03
C VAL A 417 -14.64 -6.65 -19.90
N VAL A 418 -14.86 -5.33 -20.07
CA VAL A 418 -15.95 -4.79 -20.90
C VAL A 418 -15.88 -5.35 -22.33
N ASP A 419 -14.72 -5.28 -22.97
CA ASP A 419 -14.53 -5.77 -24.35
C ASP A 419 -14.75 -7.29 -24.45
N SER A 420 -14.37 -8.07 -23.43
CA SER A 420 -14.61 -9.52 -23.42
C SER A 420 -16.09 -9.87 -23.40
N PHE A 421 -16.92 -9.10 -22.67
CA PHE A 421 -18.37 -9.34 -22.61
C PHE A 421 -19.11 -8.74 -23.80
N ALA A 422 -18.64 -7.60 -24.34
CA ALA A 422 -19.21 -7.02 -25.56
C ALA A 422 -18.88 -7.83 -26.83
N GLY A 423 -17.72 -8.51 -26.85
CA GLY A 423 -17.22 -9.25 -28.00
C GLY A 423 -16.50 -8.38 -29.04
N PHE A 424 -16.37 -7.06 -28.78
CA PHE A 424 -15.66 -6.09 -29.61
C PHE A 424 -15.21 -4.89 -28.77
N PRO A 425 -14.21 -4.10 -29.22
CA PRO A 425 -13.79 -2.87 -28.53
C PRO A 425 -14.92 -1.84 -28.39
N THR A 426 -15.23 -1.42 -27.17
CA THR A 426 -16.42 -0.56 -26.91
C THR A 426 -16.14 0.64 -25.99
N PRO A 427 -15.55 1.74 -26.52
CA PRO A 427 -15.26 2.94 -25.73
C PRO A 427 -16.48 3.55 -25.02
N THR A 428 -17.66 3.50 -25.65
CA THR A 428 -18.90 4.02 -25.04
C THR A 428 -19.33 3.20 -23.82
N LEU A 429 -19.26 1.87 -23.91
CA LEU A 429 -19.61 0.99 -22.79
C LEU A 429 -18.56 1.04 -21.68
N LEU A 430 -17.28 1.26 -22.02
CA LEU A 430 -16.24 1.54 -21.04
C LEU A 430 -16.54 2.83 -20.26
N SER A 431 -16.85 3.93 -20.95
CA SER A 431 -17.19 5.19 -20.28
C SER A 431 -18.42 5.06 -19.39
N GLN A 432 -19.43 4.30 -19.83
CA GLN A 432 -20.60 4.00 -19.01
C GLN A 432 -20.24 3.15 -17.79
N THR A 433 -19.39 2.14 -17.96
CA THR A 433 -18.87 1.31 -16.86
C THR A 433 -18.16 2.18 -15.81
N PHE A 434 -17.28 3.09 -16.24
CA PHE A 434 -16.60 4.02 -15.33
C PHE A 434 -17.56 4.95 -14.60
N ALA A 435 -18.55 5.53 -15.29
CA ALA A 435 -19.56 6.39 -14.67
C ALA A 435 -20.38 5.66 -13.60
N ASN A 436 -20.69 4.38 -13.83
CA ASN A 436 -21.42 3.51 -12.91
C ASN A 436 -20.53 2.88 -11.81
N SER A 437 -19.23 3.19 -11.78
CA SER A 437 -18.29 2.61 -10.83
C SER A 437 -18.01 3.53 -9.64
N PHE A 438 -17.43 2.96 -8.59
CA PHE A 438 -16.95 3.70 -7.43
C PHE A 438 -15.67 3.07 -6.88
N ILE A 439 -14.71 3.93 -6.50
CA ILE A 439 -13.44 3.52 -5.91
C ILE A 439 -13.42 3.88 -4.42
N VAL A 440 -13.16 2.89 -3.58
CA VAL A 440 -12.59 3.13 -2.24
C VAL A 440 -11.08 3.01 -2.37
N SER A 441 -10.40 4.15 -2.35
CA SER A 441 -8.95 4.26 -2.22
C SER A 441 -8.61 3.88 -0.78
N SER A 442 -8.19 2.62 -0.62
CA SER A 442 -7.99 1.97 0.66
C SER A 442 -6.53 2.09 1.06
N ASP A 443 -6.22 3.09 1.85
CA ASP A 443 -4.86 3.41 2.32
C ASP A 443 -4.90 3.75 3.82
N VAL A 444 -3.96 3.21 4.59
CA VAL A 444 -3.87 3.40 6.04
C VAL A 444 -3.93 4.87 6.47
N ILE A 445 -4.59 5.13 7.59
CA ILE A 445 -4.81 6.50 8.10
C ILE A 445 -4.09 6.71 9.43
N HIS A 446 -3.71 7.94 9.76
CA HIS A 446 -3.10 8.27 11.03
C HIS A 446 -4.09 8.15 12.20
N ALA A 447 -3.93 7.14 13.05
CA ALA A 447 -4.55 7.10 14.37
C ALA A 447 -4.03 8.26 15.23
N VAL A 448 -4.86 8.77 16.15
CA VAL A 448 -4.46 9.82 17.08
C VAL A 448 -3.35 9.35 18.00
N ASN A 449 -2.20 10.04 17.95
CA ASN A 449 -1.08 9.78 18.85
C ASN A 449 -1.23 10.66 20.11
N PRO A 450 -1.49 10.07 21.29
CA PRO A 450 -1.74 10.85 22.50
C PRO A 450 -0.53 11.66 22.97
N ASN A 451 0.68 11.33 22.51
CA ASN A 451 1.89 12.10 22.84
C ASN A 451 2.05 13.37 22.01
N PHE A 452 1.23 13.56 20.96
CA PHE A 452 1.33 14.68 20.01
C PHE A 452 -0.05 15.23 19.65
N LEU A 453 -0.97 15.33 20.61
CA LEU A 453 -2.33 15.80 20.37
C LEU A 453 -2.40 17.16 19.65
N ASN A 454 -1.41 18.02 19.86
CA ASN A 454 -1.29 19.32 19.19
C ASN A 454 -1.15 19.23 17.66
N ALA A 455 -0.69 18.08 17.13
CA ALA A 455 -0.56 17.86 15.69
C ALA A 455 -1.85 17.39 15.02
N TYR A 456 -2.87 16.98 15.80
CA TYR A 456 -4.13 16.46 15.26
C TYR A 456 -5.22 17.54 15.27
N LEU A 457 -6.13 17.47 14.30
CA LEU A 457 -7.31 18.31 14.25
C LEU A 457 -8.38 17.73 15.19
N GLU A 458 -8.88 18.59 16.09
CA GLU A 458 -9.98 18.23 17.00
C GLU A 458 -11.19 17.70 16.19
N ASN A 459 -11.85 16.67 16.71
CA ASN A 459 -12.96 15.96 16.06
C ASN A 459 -12.63 15.16 14.79
N HIS A 460 -11.41 15.23 14.26
CA HIS A 460 -10.94 14.50 13.07
C HIS A 460 -9.73 13.61 13.41
N SER A 461 -9.78 13.02 14.60
CA SER A 461 -8.69 12.30 15.24
C SER A 461 -9.11 10.84 15.49
N PRO A 462 -8.94 9.94 14.52
CA PRO A 462 -9.45 8.58 14.59
C PRO A 462 -8.73 7.76 15.67
N ARG A 463 -9.43 6.78 16.23
CA ARG A 463 -8.92 5.86 17.26
C ARG A 463 -8.82 4.44 16.70
N LEU A 464 -7.91 3.68 17.28
CA LEU A 464 -7.75 2.24 17.01
C LEU A 464 -8.94 1.44 17.54
N ASN A 465 -9.22 0.28 16.95
CA ASN A 465 -10.28 -0.66 17.32
C ASN A 465 -11.72 -0.10 17.23
N VAL A 466 -11.97 0.91 16.40
CA VAL A 466 -13.30 1.56 16.26
C VAL A 466 -13.93 1.31 14.90
N GLY A 467 -13.17 1.47 13.81
CA GLY A 467 -13.68 1.32 12.45
C GLY A 467 -12.86 2.11 11.43
N LEU A 468 -13.22 1.93 10.15
CA LEU A 468 -12.57 2.57 9.01
C LEU A 468 -12.67 4.09 9.07
N VAL A 469 -11.65 4.78 8.60
CA VAL A 469 -11.55 6.23 8.65
C VAL A 469 -11.68 6.81 7.26
N VAL A 470 -12.65 7.70 7.06
CA VAL A 470 -12.76 8.53 5.86
C VAL A 470 -11.75 9.67 5.96
N SER A 471 -10.89 9.79 4.95
CA SER A 471 -9.85 10.81 4.87
C SER A 471 -10.31 11.97 4.00
N ALA A 472 -10.44 13.15 4.59
CA ALA A 472 -10.82 14.37 3.88
C ALA A 472 -9.61 15.30 3.71
N ASP A 473 -9.50 15.92 2.54
CA ASP A 473 -8.50 16.94 2.25
C ASP A 473 -9.04 17.92 1.20
N SER A 474 -8.90 19.22 1.46
CA SER A 474 -9.42 20.27 0.57
C SER A 474 -8.49 20.62 -0.60
N ASN A 475 -7.29 20.02 -0.67
CA ASN A 475 -6.24 20.35 -1.64
C ASN A 475 -6.00 19.22 -2.66
N GLY A 476 -6.87 18.20 -2.69
CA GLY A 476 -6.81 17.11 -3.66
C GLY A 476 -5.73 16.06 -3.38
N HIS A 477 -5.19 16.01 -2.15
CA HIS A 477 -4.37 14.86 -1.72
C HIS A 477 -5.23 13.60 -1.55
N MET A 478 -6.53 13.82 -1.26
CA MET A 478 -7.59 12.82 -1.19
C MET A 478 -8.68 13.18 -2.21
N THR A 479 -9.44 12.20 -2.66
CA THR A 479 -10.60 12.31 -3.58
C THR A 479 -11.92 12.60 -2.88
N THR A 480 -11.96 12.38 -1.58
CA THR A 480 -13.17 12.45 -0.75
C THR A 480 -13.90 13.79 -0.89
N ASP A 481 -15.20 13.69 -1.16
CA ASP A 481 -16.17 14.78 -1.24
C ASP A 481 -17.47 14.43 -0.49
N ALA A 482 -18.48 15.30 -0.57
CA ALA A 482 -19.74 15.10 0.13
C ALA A 482 -20.54 13.87 -0.38
N VAL A 483 -20.53 13.62 -1.70
CA VAL A 483 -21.28 12.53 -2.33
C VAL A 483 -20.67 11.18 -1.96
N SER A 484 -19.36 11.07 -2.13
CA SER A 484 -18.57 9.89 -1.81
C SER A 484 -18.66 9.54 -0.31
N THR A 485 -18.59 10.55 0.58
CA THR A 485 -18.79 10.38 2.02
C THR A 485 -20.20 9.86 2.33
N ALA A 486 -21.24 10.44 1.73
CA ALA A 486 -22.62 9.99 1.94
C ALA A 486 -22.82 8.53 1.47
N LEU A 487 -22.28 8.19 0.29
CA LEU A 487 -22.36 6.83 -0.26
C LEU A 487 -21.70 5.80 0.68
N LEU A 488 -20.47 6.05 1.14
CA LEU A 488 -19.79 5.12 2.04
C LEU A 488 -20.48 5.06 3.42
N GLN A 489 -21.03 6.16 3.91
CA GLN A 489 -21.83 6.15 5.14
C GLN A 489 -23.08 5.27 5.00
N ARG A 490 -23.79 5.34 3.86
CA ARG A 490 -24.95 4.46 3.58
C ARG A 490 -24.56 2.99 3.51
N VAL A 491 -23.39 2.68 2.94
CA VAL A 491 -22.81 1.33 2.96
C VAL A 491 -22.53 0.88 4.41
N ALA A 492 -21.90 1.75 5.21
CA ALA A 492 -21.58 1.44 6.61
C ALA A 492 -22.85 1.18 7.45
N ASP A 493 -23.91 1.98 7.25
CA ASP A 493 -25.21 1.78 7.91
C ASP A 493 -25.79 0.39 7.59
N LYS A 494 -25.79 -0.02 6.31
CA LYS A 494 -26.30 -1.34 5.89
C LYS A 494 -25.42 -2.49 6.41
N ALA A 495 -24.11 -2.28 6.49
CA ALA A 495 -23.16 -3.26 7.01
C ALA A 495 -23.07 -3.29 8.55
N GLY A 496 -23.78 -2.39 9.25
CA GLY A 496 -23.70 -2.24 10.70
C GLY A 496 -22.30 -1.84 11.20
N GLN A 497 -21.54 -1.12 10.37
CA GLN A 497 -20.17 -0.68 10.65
C GLN A 497 -20.13 0.79 11.04
N ARG A 498 -19.08 1.15 11.78
CA ARG A 498 -18.83 2.54 12.19
C ARG A 498 -17.71 3.14 11.34
N LEU A 499 -17.97 4.33 10.81
CA LEU A 499 -16.93 5.17 10.21
C LEU A 499 -16.40 6.19 11.22
N GLN A 500 -15.15 6.59 11.00
CA GLN A 500 -14.49 7.73 11.62
C GLN A 500 -14.08 8.72 10.52
N VAL A 501 -13.61 9.90 10.91
CA VAL A 501 -13.11 10.91 9.96
C VAL A 501 -11.72 11.36 10.38
N PHE A 502 -10.85 11.54 9.39
CA PHE A 502 -9.55 12.19 9.53
C PHE A 502 -9.46 13.36 8.55
N GLN A 503 -8.89 14.46 9.04
CA GLN A 503 -8.47 15.59 8.23
C GLN A 503 -7.29 16.24 8.94
N ILE A 504 -6.27 16.59 8.16
CA ILE A 504 -5.09 17.27 8.68
C ILE A 504 -5.45 18.70 9.13
N ARG A 505 -4.68 19.26 10.07
CA ARG A 505 -4.82 20.68 10.44
C ARG A 505 -4.44 21.60 9.27
N ASN A 506 -5.04 22.79 9.23
CA ASN A 506 -4.75 23.80 8.19
C ASN A 506 -3.29 24.27 8.15
N ASP A 507 -2.57 24.18 9.27
CA ASP A 507 -1.18 24.60 9.44
C ASP A 507 -0.18 23.43 9.31
N SER A 508 -0.61 22.31 8.73
CA SER A 508 0.14 21.06 8.60
C SER A 508 0.18 20.58 7.13
N ARG A 509 0.78 19.41 6.89
CA ARG A 509 0.91 18.81 5.55
C ARG A 509 0.28 17.42 5.50
N SER A 510 -0.44 17.12 4.42
CA SER A 510 -0.95 15.79 4.13
C SER A 510 0.02 15.00 3.23
N GLY A 511 0.05 13.68 3.42
CA GLY A 511 0.46 12.74 2.37
C GLY A 511 -0.61 12.66 1.27
N GLY A 512 -0.29 12.02 0.16
CA GLY A 512 -1.27 11.64 -0.87
C GLY A 512 -1.53 10.13 -0.82
N THR A 513 -2.41 9.67 -1.71
CA THR A 513 -2.76 8.25 -1.86
C THR A 513 -2.90 7.91 -3.35
N VAL A 514 -3.26 6.67 -3.66
CA VAL A 514 -3.60 6.22 -5.03
C VAL A 514 -4.94 6.78 -5.55
N GLY A 515 -5.82 7.27 -4.69
CA GLY A 515 -7.19 7.68 -5.03
C GLY A 515 -7.25 8.72 -6.13
N PRO A 516 -6.62 9.91 -5.97
CA PRO A 516 -6.63 10.96 -6.98
C PRO A 516 -6.03 10.50 -8.31
N MET A 517 -5.05 9.60 -8.26
CA MET A 517 -4.36 9.07 -9.44
C MET A 517 -5.31 8.23 -10.31
N MET A 518 -6.04 7.31 -9.69
CA MET A 518 -6.98 6.43 -10.39
C MET A 518 -8.25 7.18 -10.81
N SER A 519 -8.78 8.05 -9.95
CA SER A 519 -9.96 8.85 -10.26
C SER A 519 -9.68 9.79 -11.45
N ALA A 520 -8.53 10.49 -11.46
CA ALA A 520 -8.15 11.33 -12.60
C ALA A 520 -7.95 10.54 -13.90
N ALA A 521 -7.43 9.30 -13.83
CA ALA A 521 -7.18 8.47 -15.00
C ALA A 521 -8.45 7.84 -15.61
N THR A 522 -9.52 7.69 -14.81
CA THR A 522 -10.72 6.93 -15.20
C THR A 522 -12.01 7.76 -15.20
N GLY A 523 -12.04 8.87 -14.47
CA GLY A 523 -13.26 9.64 -14.18
C GLY A 523 -14.18 8.97 -13.14
N ILE A 524 -13.75 7.87 -12.51
CA ILE A 524 -14.56 7.15 -11.52
C ILE A 524 -14.64 7.97 -10.22
N ARG A 525 -15.85 8.06 -9.66
CA ARG A 525 -16.09 8.65 -8.33
C ARG A 525 -15.33 7.87 -7.28
N ALA A 526 -14.67 8.56 -6.36
CA ALA A 526 -13.79 7.92 -5.41
C ALA A 526 -13.93 8.50 -3.99
N ILE A 527 -13.58 7.70 -3.00
CA ILE A 527 -13.38 8.11 -1.62
C ILE A 527 -12.04 7.59 -1.14
N ASP A 528 -11.33 8.37 -0.33
CA ASP A 528 -10.16 7.90 0.41
C ASP A 528 -10.59 7.48 1.81
N ALA A 529 -10.44 6.19 2.12
CA ALA A 529 -10.79 5.65 3.41
C ALA A 529 -9.96 4.42 3.75
N GLY A 530 -9.39 4.37 4.95
CA GLY A 530 -8.58 3.23 5.36
C GLY A 530 -8.45 3.06 6.86
N ILE A 531 -7.59 2.11 7.21
CA ILE A 531 -7.54 1.55 8.56
C ILE A 531 -6.52 2.34 9.39
N PRO A 532 -6.86 2.75 10.64
CA PRO A 532 -5.98 3.62 11.40
C PRO A 532 -4.74 2.88 11.92
N GLN A 533 -3.59 3.56 11.88
CA GLN A 533 -2.33 3.11 12.49
C GLN A 533 -1.58 4.26 13.16
N LEU A 534 -0.74 3.91 14.12
CA LEU A 534 0.30 4.76 14.70
C LEU A 534 1.65 4.46 14.04
N SER A 535 2.52 5.47 14.01
CA SER A 535 3.91 5.33 13.54
C SER A 535 4.01 4.87 12.08
N MET A 536 3.13 5.38 11.22
CA MET A 536 3.25 5.27 9.77
C MET A 536 4.68 5.60 9.31
N HIS A 537 5.19 4.83 8.34
CA HIS A 537 6.57 4.86 7.86
C HIS A 537 7.71 4.51 8.85
N SER A 538 7.39 3.99 10.04
CA SER A 538 8.37 3.35 10.92
C SER A 538 8.69 1.94 10.42
N ILE A 539 9.91 1.44 10.69
CA ILE A 539 10.23 0.03 10.43
C ILE A 539 9.31 -0.92 11.21
N ARG A 540 8.74 -0.44 12.33
CA ARG A 540 7.68 -1.09 13.10
C ARG A 540 6.60 -0.08 13.47
N ALA A 541 5.42 -0.27 12.91
CA ALA A 541 4.21 0.51 13.16
C ALA A 541 3.28 -0.21 14.15
N THR A 542 2.14 0.40 14.46
CA THR A 542 1.15 -0.15 15.40
C THR A 542 -0.27 0.11 14.91
N THR A 543 -1.13 -0.91 14.93
CA THR A 543 -2.57 -0.75 14.69
C THR A 543 -3.36 -1.44 15.81
N GLY A 544 -4.68 -1.27 15.87
CA GLY A 544 -5.52 -2.00 16.80
C GLY A 544 -5.63 -3.47 16.42
N SER A 545 -5.77 -4.34 17.42
CA SER A 545 -5.94 -5.79 17.22
C SER A 545 -7.22 -6.15 16.46
N LEU A 546 -8.26 -5.32 16.53
CA LEU A 546 -9.53 -5.52 15.83
C LEU A 546 -9.56 -4.85 14.46
N ASP A 547 -8.68 -3.88 14.22
CA ASP A 547 -8.70 -3.02 13.03
C ASP A 547 -8.59 -3.79 11.70
N PRO A 548 -7.75 -4.85 11.57
CA PRO A 548 -7.78 -5.68 10.35
C PRO A 548 -9.17 -6.25 10.07
N GLY A 549 -9.83 -6.81 11.07
CA GLY A 549 -11.15 -7.43 10.91
C GLY A 549 -12.29 -6.42 10.75
N LEU A 550 -12.19 -5.24 11.37
CA LEU A 550 -13.11 -4.12 11.13
C LEU A 550 -12.99 -3.61 9.69
N GLY A 551 -11.77 -3.53 9.17
CA GLY A 551 -11.49 -3.24 7.76
C GLY A 551 -12.14 -4.25 6.82
N VAL A 552 -11.95 -5.55 7.08
CA VAL A 552 -12.61 -6.61 6.29
C VAL A 552 -14.13 -6.44 6.30
N ALA A 553 -14.72 -6.15 7.47
CA ALA A 553 -16.17 -6.02 7.62
C ALA A 553 -16.77 -4.92 6.74
N ILE A 554 -16.18 -3.71 6.75
CA ILE A 554 -16.68 -2.60 5.94
C ILE A 554 -16.35 -2.78 4.45
N PHE A 555 -15.18 -3.29 4.10
CA PHE A 555 -14.81 -3.55 2.71
C PHE A 555 -15.70 -4.62 2.09
N GLN A 556 -16.05 -5.67 2.85
CA GLN A 556 -17.03 -6.65 2.42
C GLN A 556 -18.41 -6.02 2.28
N GLY A 557 -18.82 -5.18 3.24
CA GLY A 557 -20.06 -4.41 3.16
C GLY A 557 -20.14 -3.54 1.91
N PHE A 558 -19.03 -2.89 1.52
CA PHE A 558 -18.95 -2.11 0.28
C PHE A 558 -19.15 -3.00 -0.95
N LEU A 559 -18.41 -4.09 -1.06
CA LEU A 559 -18.53 -5.02 -2.19
C LEU A 559 -19.94 -5.65 -2.29
N ASP A 560 -20.63 -5.84 -1.17
CA ASP A 560 -21.96 -6.46 -1.12
C ASP A 560 -23.10 -5.46 -1.32
N HIS A 561 -22.95 -4.21 -0.88
CA HIS A 561 -24.05 -3.26 -0.83
C HIS A 561 -23.91 -2.08 -1.80
N TYR A 562 -22.75 -1.90 -2.44
CA TYR A 562 -22.52 -0.80 -3.37
C TYR A 562 -23.61 -0.71 -4.44
N GLU A 563 -23.94 -1.82 -5.11
CA GLU A 563 -24.93 -1.82 -6.20
C GLU A 563 -26.29 -1.25 -5.76
N ALA A 564 -26.78 -1.69 -4.59
CA ALA A 564 -28.06 -1.23 -4.05
C ALA A 564 -27.98 0.22 -3.55
N VAL A 565 -26.85 0.62 -2.95
CA VAL A 565 -26.65 2.00 -2.47
C VAL A 565 -26.54 2.95 -3.65
N ASP A 566 -25.80 2.63 -4.70
CA ASP A 566 -25.59 3.51 -5.85
C ASP A 566 -26.90 3.86 -6.57
N GLN A 567 -27.88 2.94 -6.60
CA GLN A 567 -29.22 3.25 -7.11
C GLN A 567 -29.95 4.32 -6.29
N GLU A 568 -29.65 4.48 -5.00
CA GLU A 568 -30.18 5.58 -4.16
C GLU A 568 -29.68 6.95 -4.65
N PHE A 569 -28.56 7.01 -5.39
CA PHE A 569 -27.89 8.23 -5.86
C PHE A 569 -28.02 8.49 -7.37
N ARG A 570 -28.68 7.60 -8.13
CA ARG A 570 -28.72 7.63 -9.61
C ARG A 570 -29.19 8.96 -10.22
N ASP A 571 -30.13 9.64 -9.56
CA ASP A 571 -30.68 10.92 -10.05
C ASP A 571 -29.98 12.15 -9.44
N THR A 572 -29.03 11.93 -8.52
CA THR A 572 -28.38 13.00 -7.73
C THR A 572 -26.99 13.37 -8.27
N VAL A 573 -26.32 12.46 -9.00
CA VAL A 573 -24.89 12.57 -9.36
C VAL A 573 -24.67 12.33 -10.84
#